data_AF-A0AAU1YJL4-F1
#
_entry.id   AF-A0AAU1YJL4-F1
#
_cell.length_a   1.000
_cell.length_b   1.000
_cell.length_c   1.000
_cell.angle_alpha   90.00
_cell.angle_beta   90.00
_cell.angle_gamma   90.00
#
_symmetry.space_group_name_H-M   'P 1'
#
loop_
_entity.id
_entity.type
_entity.pdbx_description
1 polymer ?
#
loop_
_entity_poly.entity_id
_entity_poly.type
_entity_poly.pdbx_seq_one_letter_code
_entity_poly.pdbx_strand_id
1 'polypeptide(L)' 'MSLTLVTPHAEAPALAPREQEALRHIAAGRTYVQTATSMGLSKHTVDAYLRRIRAKLGIHTTAELTRMAIALGM' A
#
# COMPACT_ATOMS: atom_id res chain seq x y z
N MET A 1 15.45 19.76 25.89
CA MET A 1 15.64 19.91 24.44
C MET A 1 16.00 18.55 23.87
N SER A 2 15.02 17.79 23.40
CA SER A 2 15.28 16.46 22.84
C SER A 2 14.96 16.53 21.35
N LEU A 3 16.03 16.56 20.56
CA LEU A 3 16.00 16.43 19.10
C LEU A 3 15.72 14.96 18.77
N THR A 4 14.46 14.63 18.49
CA THR A 4 14.15 13.33 17.88
C THR A 4 14.56 13.42 16.41
N LEU A 5 15.67 12.79 16.09
CA LEU A 5 16.17 12.60 14.74
C LEU A 5 15.08 11.93 13.90
N VAL A 6 14.51 12.65 12.93
CA VAL A 6 13.69 12.02 11.90
C VAL A 6 14.66 11.22 11.02
N THR A 7 14.64 9.91 11.21
CA THR A 7 15.35 8.95 10.34
C THR A 7 14.93 9.20 8.89
N PRO A 8 15.84 9.16 7.91
CA PRO A 8 15.49 9.26 6.50
C PRO A 8 14.76 7.97 6.10
N HIS A 9 13.45 7.93 6.34
CA HIS A 9 12.59 6.93 5.73
C HIS A 9 12.44 7.38 4.28
N ALA A 10 13.26 6.78 3.40
CA ALA A 10 13.18 6.89 1.94
C ALA A 10 11.73 7.19 1.56
N GLU A 11 11.46 8.38 1.03
CA GLU A 11 10.13 8.98 0.89
C GLU A 11 9.10 7.92 0.52
N ALA A 12 8.48 7.32 1.54
CA ALA A 12 7.43 6.37 1.30
C ALA A 12 6.37 7.24 0.63
N PRO A 13 6.00 6.96 -0.62
CA PRO A 13 5.00 7.74 -1.31
C PRO A 13 3.83 7.92 -0.36
N ALA A 14 3.27 9.14 -0.26
CA ALA A 14 2.32 9.55 0.78
C ALA A 14 0.98 8.78 0.70
N LEU A 15 1.06 7.49 0.97
CA LEU A 15 -0.02 6.54 1.05
C LEU A 15 -0.62 6.69 2.42
N ALA A 16 -1.94 6.84 2.46
CA ALA A 16 -2.68 6.85 3.71
C ALA A 16 -2.47 5.51 4.44
N PRO A 17 -2.60 5.46 5.76
CA PRO A 17 -2.38 4.23 6.53
C PRO A 17 -3.20 3.03 6.00
N ARG A 18 -4.45 3.27 5.60
CA ARG A 18 -5.33 2.24 5.01
C ARG A 18 -4.88 1.78 3.62
N GLU A 19 -4.28 2.68 2.84
CA GLU A 19 -3.71 2.35 1.54
C GLU A 19 -2.45 1.48 1.71
N GLN A 20 -1.60 1.80 2.67
CA GLN A 20 -0.44 0.97 3.00
C GLN A 20 -0.85 -0.42 3.51
N GLU A 21 -1.86 -0.49 4.38
CA GLU A 21 -2.39 -1.77 4.88
C GLU A 21 -2.90 -2.65 3.72
N ALA A 22 -3.70 -2.09 2.81
CA ALA A 22 -4.14 -2.80 1.61
C ALA A 22 -2.95 -3.26 0.75
N LEU A 23 -1.95 -2.39 0.55
CA LEU A 23 -0.76 -2.70 -0.24
C LEU A 23 0.05 -3.85 0.35
N ARG A 24 0.22 -3.90 1.69
CA ARG A 24 0.89 -5.02 2.39
C ARG A 24 0.19 -6.35 2.17
N HIS A 25 -1.15 -6.37 2.19
CA HIS A 25 -1.89 -7.59 1.90
C HIS A 25 -1.65 -8.08 0.46
N ILE A 26 -1.63 -7.17 -0.50
CA ILE A 26 -1.32 -7.50 -1.91
C ILE A 26 0.14 -7.97 -2.07
N ALA A 27 1.08 -7.34 -1.38
CA ALA A 27 2.50 -7.73 -1.35
C ALA A 27 2.67 -9.17 -0.83
N ALA A 28 1.89 -9.54 0.18
CA ALA A 28 1.84 -10.89 0.73
C ALA A 28 1.09 -11.91 -0.18
N GLY A 29 0.75 -11.54 -1.42
CA GLY A 29 0.10 -12.41 -2.39
C GLY A 29 -1.40 -12.62 -2.15
N ARG A 30 -2.04 -11.82 -1.28
CA ARG A 30 -3.48 -11.92 -1.05
C ARG A 30 -4.26 -11.34 -2.23
N THR A 31 -5.38 -11.98 -2.55
CA THR A 31 -6.35 -11.44 -3.51
C THR A 31 -7.07 -10.22 -2.94
N TYR A 32 -7.76 -9.47 -3.80
CA TYR A 32 -8.51 -8.28 -3.36
C TYR A 32 -9.66 -8.65 -2.41
N VAL A 33 -10.26 -9.82 -2.61
CA VAL A 33 -11.32 -10.35 -1.74
C VAL A 33 -10.75 -10.70 -0.36
N GLN A 34 -9.64 -11.43 -0.32
CA GLN A 34 -8.97 -11.76 0.94
C GLN A 34 -8.50 -10.51 1.69
N THR A 35 -7.95 -9.54 0.98
CA THR A 35 -7.55 -8.24 1.54
C THR A 35 -8.76 -7.52 2.13
N ALA A 36 -9.87 -7.48 1.39
CA ALA A 36 -11.12 -6.87 1.86
C ALA A 36 -11.63 -7.57 3.13
N THR A 37 -11.64 -8.91 3.15
CA THR A 37 -12.00 -9.69 4.34
C THR A 37 -11.08 -9.41 5.52
N SER A 38 -9.76 -9.38 5.30
CA SER A 38 -8.78 -9.07 6.37
C SER A 38 -8.93 -7.67 6.93
N MET A 39 -9.30 -6.69 6.10
CA MET A 39 -9.49 -5.30 6.52
C MET A 39 -10.91 -4.99 7.01
N GLY A 40 -11.85 -5.94 6.92
CA GLY A 40 -13.27 -5.69 7.23
C GLY A 40 -13.95 -4.73 6.25
N LEU A 41 -13.51 -4.72 4.99
CA LEU A 41 -13.97 -3.81 3.94
C LEU A 41 -14.66 -4.56 2.80
N SER A 42 -15.28 -3.81 1.89
CA SER A 42 -15.75 -4.36 0.62
C SER A 42 -14.59 -4.47 -0.39
N LYS A 43 -14.68 -5.44 -1.31
CA LYS A 43 -13.75 -5.54 -2.45
C LYS A 43 -13.67 -4.22 -3.24
N HIS A 44 -14.79 -3.52 -3.36
CA HIS A 44 -14.86 -2.23 -4.06
C HIS A 44 -14.04 -1.14 -3.34
N THR A 45 -14.08 -1.10 -2.01
CA THR A 45 -13.27 -0.19 -1.21
C THR A 45 -11.77 -0.46 -1.38
N VAL A 46 -11.38 -1.75 -1.39
CA VAL A 46 -9.99 -2.15 -1.65
C VAL A 46 -9.56 -1.76 -3.06
N ASP A 47 -10.41 -1.98 -4.08
CA ASP A 47 -10.13 -1.52 -5.46
C ASP A 47 -9.92 0.00 -5.52
N ALA A 48 -10.74 0.78 -4.81
CA ALA A 48 -10.60 2.23 -4.74
C ALA A 48 -9.29 2.68 -4.04
N TYR A 49 -8.82 1.93 -3.02
CA TYR A 49 -7.49 2.17 -2.44
C TYR A 49 -6.38 1.84 -3.44
N LEU A 50 -6.44 0.69 -4.10
CA LEU A 50 -5.44 0.30 -5.11
C LEU A 50 -5.39 1.27 -6.29
N ARG A 51 -6.53 1.80 -6.74
CA ARG A 51 -6.57 2.87 -7.75
C ARG A 51 -5.88 4.14 -7.30
N ARG A 52 -6.11 4.57 -6.05
CA ARG A 52 -5.44 5.76 -5.50
C ARG A 52 -3.95 5.53 -5.32
N ILE A 53 -3.54 4.37 -4.83
CA ILE A 53 -2.14 3.96 -4.73
C ILE A 53 -1.49 4.00 -6.12
N ARG A 54 -2.10 3.37 -7.12
CA ARG A 54 -1.64 3.41 -8.51
C ARG A 54 -1.47 4.83 -9.03
N ALA A 55 -2.46 5.70 -8.83
CA ALA A 55 -2.40 7.09 -9.24
C ALA A 55 -1.27 7.86 -8.54
N LYS A 56 -1.06 7.63 -7.24
CA LYS A 56 0.03 8.25 -6.47
C LYS A 56 1.42 7.75 -6.86
N LEU A 57 1.52 6.48 -7.26
CA LEU A 57 2.79 5.82 -7.59
C LEU A 57 3.12 5.85 -9.09
N GLY A 58 2.19 6.29 -9.94
CA GLY A 58 2.33 6.19 -11.39
C GLY A 58 2.36 4.74 -11.90
N ILE A 59 1.68 3.82 -11.21
CA ILE A 59 1.68 2.39 -11.53
C ILE A 59 0.38 2.00 -12.24
N HIS A 60 0.47 1.14 -13.25
CA HIS A 60 -0.67 0.75 -14.06
C HIS A 60 -1.10 -0.71 -13.85
N THR A 61 -0.18 -1.58 -13.41
CA THR A 61 -0.46 -3.01 -13.24
C THR A 61 -0.38 -3.47 -11.77
N THR A 62 -1.06 -4.59 -11.46
CA THR A 62 -0.93 -5.22 -10.13
C THR A 62 0.46 -5.80 -9.91
N ALA A 63 1.12 -6.31 -10.95
CA ALA A 63 2.47 -6.84 -10.87
C ALA A 63 3.49 -5.76 -10.45
N GLU A 64 3.40 -4.57 -11.05
CA GLU A 64 4.21 -3.42 -10.64
C GLU A 64 3.88 -2.98 -9.22
N LEU A 65 2.61 -3.04 -8.82
CA LEU A 65 2.17 -2.68 -7.46
C LEU A 65 2.77 -3.62 -6.41
N THR A 66 2.78 -4.93 -6.68
CA THR A 66 3.45 -5.94 -5.86
C THR A 66 4.96 -5.72 -5.83
N ARG A 67 5.59 -5.47 -6.99
CA ARG A 67 7.03 -5.18 -7.09
C ARG A 67 7.42 -3.95 -6.28
N MET A 68 6.60 -2.90 -6.33
CA MET A 68 6.83 -1.68 -5.58
C MET A 68 6.66 -1.90 -4.07
N ALA A 69 5.66 -2.68 -3.65
CA ALA A 69 5.50 -3.02 -2.25
C ALA A 69 6.74 -3.76 -1.69
N ILE A 70 7.27 -4.73 -2.45
CA ILE A 70 8.51 -5.42 -2.11
C ILE A 70 9.69 -4.44 -2.06
N ALA A 71 9.80 -3.52 -3.03
CA ALA A 71 10.87 -2.50 -3.05
C ALA A 71 10.79 -1.53 -1.86
N LEU A 72 9.59 -1.28 -1.34
CA LEU A 72 9.36 -0.48 -0.13
C LEU A 72 9.55 -1.27 1.17
N GLY A 73 9.90 -2.56 1.10
CA GLY A 73 10.10 -3.43 2.26
C GLY A 73 8.81 -3.80 2.99
N MET A 74 7.68 -3.81 2.29
CA MET A 74 6.36 -4.19 2.81
C MET A 74 6.04 -5.67 2.69
#